data_AF-A0A945PQ05-F1
#
_entry.id   AF-A0A945PQ05-F1
#
_cell.length_a   1.000
_cell.length_b   1.000
_cell.length_c   1.000
_cell.angle_alpha   90.00
_cell.angle_beta   90.00
_cell.angle_gamma   90.00
#
_symmetry.space_group_name_H-M   'P 1'
#
loop_
_entity.id
_entity.type
_entity.pdbx_description
1 polymer ?
#
loop_
_entity_poly.entity_id
_entity_poly.type
_entity_poly.pdbx_seq_one_letter_code
_entity_poly.pdbx_strand_id
1 'polypeptide(L)' 'EPDPLYEETRLRENSVLGSEKPFAWRKLPKAADRCTHLWAATLSADLPIGRHVVTVEEVDMFGKVHLAQREFSVRKPLR' A
#
# COMPACT_ATOMS: atom_id res chain seq x y z
N GLU A 1 11.32 3.48 -13.34
CA GLU A 1 10.68 2.45 -14.18
C GLU A 1 9.97 1.47 -13.26
N PRO A 2 8.74 1.03 -13.56
CA PRO A 2 8.06 0.01 -12.76
C PRO A 2 8.89 -1.28 -12.76
N ASP A 3 8.87 -2.00 -11.64
CA ASP A 3 9.61 -3.26 -11.49
C ASP A 3 9.14 -4.26 -12.57
N PRO A 4 10.04 -4.82 -13.41
CA PRO A 4 9.66 -5.80 -14.42
C PRO A 4 8.96 -7.03 -13.81
N LEU A 5 9.29 -7.39 -12.57
CA LEU A 5 8.64 -8.48 -11.85
C LEU A 5 7.18 -8.15 -11.50
N TYR A 6 6.86 -6.87 -11.30
CA TYR A 6 5.51 -6.38 -11.03
C TYR A 6 4.62 -6.48 -12.27
N GLU A 7 5.12 -6.14 -13.45
CA GLU A 7 4.33 -6.25 -14.69
C GLU A 7 4.00 -7.70 -15.02
N GLU A 8 4.96 -8.61 -14.88
CA GLU A 8 4.75 -10.05 -15.05
C GLU A 8 3.71 -10.58 -14.06
N THR A 9 3.82 -10.19 -12.79
CA THR A 9 2.88 -10.60 -11.73
C THR A 9 1.48 -10.07 -12.01
N ARG A 10 1.34 -8.80 -12.39
CA ARG A 10 0.05 -8.16 -12.73
C ARG A 10 -0.62 -8.84 -13.92
N LEU A 11 0.14 -9.17 -14.96
CA LEU A 11 -0.38 -9.86 -16.14
C LEU A 11 -0.82 -11.28 -15.81
N ARG A 12 -0.06 -12.00 -14.95
CA ARG A 12 -0.43 -13.33 -14.44
C ARG A 12 -1.68 -13.29 -13.56
N GLU A 13 -1.80 -12.31 -12.67
CA GLU A 13 -2.98 -12.15 -11.82
C GLU A 13 -4.22 -11.84 -12.65
N ASN A 14 -4.11 -10.96 -13.66
CA ASN A 14 -5.21 -10.66 -14.57
C ASN A 14 -5.62 -11.86 -15.43
N SER A 15 -4.68 -12.72 -15.84
CA SER A 15 -5.02 -13.95 -16.58
C SER A 15 -5.73 -14.98 -15.70
N VAL A 16 -5.35 -15.09 -14.42
CA VAL A 16 -6.02 -15.94 -13.41
C VAL A 16 -7.39 -15.39 -13.00
N LEU A 17 -7.55 -14.07 -12.94
CA LEU A 17 -8.82 -13.41 -12.64
C LEU A 17 -9.79 -13.38 -13.84
N GLY A 18 -9.24 -13.46 -15.07
CA GLY A 18 -9.98 -13.39 -16.32
C GLY A 18 -10.50 -14.72 -16.85
N SER A 19 -9.84 -15.85 -16.55
CA SER A 19 -10.21 -17.14 -17.12
C SER A 19 -11.34 -17.84 -16.37
N GLU A 20 -11.48 -17.67 -15.06
CA GLU A 20 -12.57 -18.25 -14.29
C GLU A 20 -12.59 -17.51 -12.95
N LYS A 21 -13.71 -16.85 -12.60
CA LYS A 21 -13.98 -16.64 -11.18
C LYS A 21 -14.39 -18.02 -10.67
N PRO A 22 -13.54 -18.83 -10.01
CA PRO A 22 -13.91 -20.21 -9.67
C PRO A 22 -15.09 -20.28 -8.71
N PHE A 23 -15.50 -19.12 -8.16
CA PHE A 23 -16.69 -18.96 -7.34
C PHE A 23 -17.39 -17.64 -7.70
N ALA A 24 -18.22 -17.62 -8.76
CA ALA A 24 -19.07 -16.48 -9.11
C ALA A 24 -19.98 -16.02 -7.94
N TRP A 25 -20.21 -16.88 -6.95
CA TRP A 25 -20.99 -16.65 -5.74
C TRP A 25 -20.15 -16.28 -4.50
N ARG A 26 -18.81 -16.41 -4.52
CA ARG A 26 -17.92 -15.86 -3.48
C ARG A 26 -17.30 -14.57 -3.99
N LYS A 27 -17.77 -13.44 -3.47
CA LYS A 27 -17.02 -12.18 -3.56
C LYS A 27 -15.75 -12.35 -2.74
N LEU A 28 -14.58 -12.17 -3.34
CA LEU A 28 -13.34 -12.00 -2.57
C LEU A 28 -13.57 -10.85 -1.57
N PRO A 29 -13.09 -10.97 -0.32
CA PRO A 29 -13.17 -9.87 0.63
C PRO A 29 -12.54 -8.64 -0.02
N LYS A 30 -13.33 -7.58 -0.24
CA LYS A 30 -12.76 -6.32 -0.70
C LYS A 30 -11.81 -5.85 0.39
N ALA A 31 -10.53 -5.71 0.04
CA ALA A 31 -9.49 -5.24 0.96
C ALA A 31 -9.78 -3.83 1.51
N ALA A 32 -10.70 -3.08 0.90
CA ALA A 32 -10.90 -1.67 1.19
C ALA A 32 -11.93 -1.38 2.31
N ASP A 33 -12.99 -2.18 2.47
CA ASP A 33 -14.16 -1.69 3.23
C ASP A 33 -14.12 -2.05 4.73
N ARG A 34 -13.29 -3.02 5.15
CA ARG A 34 -13.23 -3.51 6.55
C ARG A 34 -11.84 -3.98 7.01
N CYS A 35 -10.76 -3.50 6.38
CA CYS A 35 -9.42 -3.85 6.81
C CYS A 35 -8.98 -2.91 7.94
N THR A 36 -9.20 -3.31 9.20
CA THR A 36 -8.86 -2.47 10.38
C THR A 36 -7.39 -2.47 10.75
N HIS A 37 -6.59 -3.38 10.17
CA HIS A 37 -5.17 -3.56 10.48
C HIS A 37 -4.23 -2.94 9.43
N LEU A 38 -4.75 -2.38 8.34
CA LEU A 38 -3.98 -1.65 7.34
C LEU A 38 -4.38 -0.18 7.37
N TRP A 39 -3.40 0.70 7.47
CA TRP A 39 -3.61 2.14 7.43
C TRP A 39 -3.08 2.70 6.12
N ALA A 40 -3.88 3.57 5.52
CA ALA A 40 -3.51 4.31 4.33
C ALA A 40 -3.71 5.81 4.62
N ALA A 41 -2.72 6.60 4.26
CA ALA A 41 -2.78 8.05 4.32
C ALA A 41 -2.26 8.62 3.01
N THR A 42 -2.95 9.64 2.51
CA THR A 42 -2.50 10.39 1.33
C THR A 42 -1.48 11.43 1.78
N LEU A 43 -0.27 11.37 1.22
CA LEU A 43 0.73 12.41 1.42
C LEU A 43 0.46 13.59 0.46
N SER A 44 0.85 14.80 0.87
CA SER A 44 0.79 15.98 -0.02
C SER A 44 1.62 15.73 -1.27
N ALA A 45 1.09 16.11 -2.44
CA ALA A 45 1.80 16.02 -3.71
C ALA A 45 2.99 17.00 -3.77
N ASP A 46 2.90 18.11 -3.04
CA ASP A 46 3.89 19.20 -3.03
C ASP A 46 4.91 19.05 -1.89
N LEU A 47 5.40 17.84 -1.66
CA LEU A 47 6.46 17.61 -0.68
C LEU A 47 7.78 18.24 -1.18
N PRO A 48 8.46 19.06 -0.35
CA PRO A 48 9.77 19.60 -0.71
C PRO A 48 10.76 18.51 -1.06
N ILE A 49 11.65 18.76 -2.02
CA ILE A 49 12.76 17.85 -2.32
C ILE A 49 13.66 17.76 -1.09
N GLY A 50 13.95 16.54 -0.64
CA GLY A 50 14.74 16.33 0.56
C GLY A 50 14.41 15.03 1.27
N ARG A 51 14.99 14.87 2.46
CA ARG A 51 14.74 13.74 3.36
C ARG A 51 13.58 14.08 4.29
N HIS A 52 12.65 13.15 4.40
CA HIS A 52 11.45 13.25 5.21
C HIS A 52 11.37 12.05 6.15
N VAL A 53 10.70 12.24 7.28
CA VAL A 53 10.47 11.19 8.27
C VAL A 53 8.97 11.03 8.46
N VAL A 54 8.45 9.83 8.19
CA VAL A 54 7.11 9.43 8.61
C VAL A 54 7.22 8.86 10.01
N THR A 55 6.44 9.40 10.94
CA THR A 55 6.26 8.83 12.28
C THR A 55 4.85 8.27 12.36
N VAL A 56 4.73 7.03 12.82
CA VAL A 56 3.47 6.35 13.07
C VAL A 56 3.39 6.07 14.56
N GLU A 57 2.28 6.48 15.17
CA GLU A 57 1.93 6.19 16.55
C GLU A 57 0.70 5.29 16.58
N GLU A 58 0.79 4.19 17.31
CA GLU A 58 -0.30 3.24 17.54
C GLU A 58 -0.55 3.12 19.04
N VAL A 59 -1.83 3.05 19.43
CA VAL A 59 -2.23 2.63 20.78
C VAL A 59 -2.90 1.27 20.66
N ASP A 60 -2.33 0.26 21.33
CA ASP A 60 -2.91 -1.08 21.31
C ASP A 60 -4.14 -1.20 22.24
N MET A 61 -4.80 -2.37 22.21
CA MET A 61 -6.00 -2.62 23.02
C MET A 61 -5.76 -2.58 24.54
N PHE A 62 -4.50 -2.60 24.99
CA PHE A 62 -4.12 -2.50 26.40
C PHE A 62 -3.66 -1.08 26.78
N GLY A 63 -3.78 -0.12 25.86
CA GLY A 63 -3.38 1.26 26.07
C GLY A 63 -1.87 1.50 25.97
N LYS A 64 -1.09 0.53 25.48
CA LYS A 64 0.35 0.71 25.27
C LYS A 64 0.58 1.42 23.94
N VAL A 65 1.44 2.43 23.97
CA VAL A 65 1.84 3.21 22.81
C VAL A 65 3.03 2.54 22.11
N HIS A 66 2.93 2.39 20.79
CA HIS A 66 4.01 1.94 19.92
C HIS A 66 4.31 3.05 18.92
N LEU A 67 5.61 3.33 18.73
CA LEU A 67 6.07 4.37 17.82
C LEU A 67 7.03 3.77 16.81
N ALA A 68 6.80 4.04 15.54
CA ALA A 68 7.64 3.62 14.43
C ALA A 68 8.01 4.82 13.57
N GLN A 69 9.26 4.84 13.10
CA GLN A 69 9.74 5.88 12.19
C GLN A 69 10.28 5.25 10.92
N ARG A 70 9.98 5.90 9.80
CA ARG A 70 10.54 5.53 8.50
C ARG A 70 10.99 6.77 7.76
N GLU A 71 12.22 6.73 7.30
CA GLU A 71 12.78 7.78 6.47
C GLU A 71 12.54 7.50 5.00
N PHE A 72 12.26 8.55 4.24
CA PHE A 72 12.20 8.50 2.79
C PHE A 72 12.76 9.78 2.19
N SER A 73 13.08 9.74 0.89
CA SER A 73 13.62 10.91 0.18
C SER A 73 12.75 11.24 -1.02
N VAL A 74 12.33 12.50 -1.10
CA VAL A 74 11.68 13.07 -2.28
C VAL A 74 12.76 13.65 -3.17
N ARG A 75 12.80 13.19 -4.42
CA ARG A 75 13.79 13.59 -5.43
C ARG A 75 13.09 14.26 -6.60
N LYS A 76 13.83 15.04 -7.38
CA LYS A 76 13.32 15.52 -8.66
C LYS A 76 12.99 14.33 -9.56
N PRO A 77 11.86 14.36 -10.31
CA PRO A 77 11.59 13.35 -11.31
C PRO A 77 12.71 13.36 -12.36
N LEU A 78 13.17 12.17 -12.73
CA LEU A 78 14.09 12.00 -13.85
C LEU A 78 13.30 12.29 -15.13
N ARG A 79 13.76 13.27 -15.90
CA ARG A 79 13.23 13.59 -17.23
C ARG A 79 13.65 12.55 -18.25
#